data_AF-A0A1A8QWE4-F1
#
_entry.id   AF-A0A1A8QWE4-F1
#
_cell.length_a   1.000
_cell.length_b   1.000
_cell.length_c   1.000
_cell.angle_alpha   90.00
_cell.angle_beta   90.00
_cell.angle_gamma   90.00
#
_symmetry.space_group_name_H-M   'P 1'
#
loop_
_entity.id
_entity.type
_entity.pdbx_description
1 polymer ?
#
loop_
_entity_poly.entity_id
_entity_poly.type
_entity_poly.pdbx_seq_one_letter_code
_entity_poly.pdbx_strand_id
1 'polypeptide(L)'
;KDLRDPNVALLAENHVFECFIKRLDPKEFQGDGGEGQQAAGHSHLDCVNVDRRQKPRCISSDCDQLLTLEQKIFIIQREVTDTRKDHEELKQKYEKIQDNYKAAVKEAELRLAEIRKSKKEFEHRLMKSMKDGLLEMKEPEKVLQYTEDRSKIVQLERFNLKNQALKVQEKTLLQKLLQKNEMEKAEYQVYFLEYDEPRCDRSLDEHRCNYSKVQHVLSVHKEKLQSVMLESAELSNDISKRKLMLAKIEQEIRHAEKVHSCVFIKQHKS
;
A
#
# COMPACT_ATOMS: atom_id res chain seq x y z
N LYS A 1 39.64 25.43 76.90
CA LYS A 1 39.67 24.49 78.05
C LYS A 1 41.09 24.51 78.59
N ASP A 2 41.26 24.77 79.88
CA ASP A 2 42.57 24.95 80.49
C ASP A 2 43.32 23.59 80.47
N LEU A 3 44.47 23.52 79.81
CA LEU A 3 45.30 22.30 79.65
C LEU A 3 46.05 21.92 80.94
N ARG A 4 45.63 22.45 82.09
CA ARG A 4 46.29 22.24 83.38
C ARG A 4 45.96 20.91 84.04
N ASP A 5 44.90 20.25 83.59
CA ASP A 5 44.61 18.88 84.02
C ASP A 5 45.46 17.90 83.17
N PRO A 6 46.40 17.16 83.78
CA PRO A 6 47.30 16.26 83.05
C PRO A 6 46.56 15.19 82.24
N ASN A 7 45.38 14.76 82.69
CA ASN A 7 44.57 13.80 81.93
C ASN A 7 44.02 14.41 80.64
N VAL A 8 43.66 15.70 80.65
CA VAL A 8 43.16 16.42 79.48
C VAL A 8 44.28 16.64 78.45
N ALA A 9 45.50 16.92 78.92
CA ALA A 9 46.66 17.06 78.04
C ALA A 9 47.01 15.75 77.33
N LEU A 10 47.02 14.63 78.05
CA LEU A 10 47.26 13.30 77.47
C LEU A 10 46.17 12.90 76.47
N LEU A 11 44.91 13.21 76.75
CA LEU A 11 43.80 12.95 75.81
C LEU A 11 43.93 13.76 74.53
N ALA A 12 44.35 15.04 74.63
CA ALA A 12 44.60 15.88 73.46
C ALA A 12 45.78 15.37 72.63
N GLU A 13 46.87 14.96 73.29
CA GLU A 13 48.04 14.35 72.65
C GLU A 13 47.65 13.05 71.92
N ASN A 14 46.96 12.14 72.59
CA ASN A 14 46.49 10.89 71.99
C ASN A 14 45.58 11.16 70.78
N HIS A 15 44.73 12.18 70.85
CA HIS A 15 43.88 12.56 69.72
C HIS A 15 44.69 12.98 68.49
N VAL A 16 45.75 13.76 68.68
CA VAL A 16 46.65 14.17 67.58
C VAL A 16 47.32 12.96 66.93
N PHE A 17 47.78 11.99 67.74
CA PHE A 17 48.38 10.76 67.23
C PHE A 17 47.38 9.90 66.47
N GLU A 18 46.16 9.75 66.98
CA GLU A 18 45.09 9.02 66.29
C GLU A 18 44.74 9.67 64.94
N CYS A 19 44.70 11.00 64.86
CA CYS A 19 44.47 11.72 63.61
C CYS A 19 45.62 11.50 62.62
N PHE A 20 46.86 11.60 63.09
CA PHE A 20 48.04 11.34 62.27
C PHE A 20 48.04 9.90 61.73
N ILE A 21 47.79 8.90 62.58
CA ILE A 21 47.73 7.48 62.20
C ILE A 21 46.64 7.23 61.15
N LYS A 22 45.47 7.86 61.27
CA LYS A 22 44.38 7.72 60.28
C LYS A 22 44.73 8.27 58.91
N ARG A 23 45.66 9.23 58.83
CA ARG A 23 46.13 9.84 57.57
C ARG A 23 47.26 9.07 56.91
N LEU A 24 47.98 8.23 57.67
CA LEU A 24 49.06 7.41 57.12
C LEU A 24 48.47 6.33 56.20
N ASP A 25 48.80 6.41 54.91
CA ASP A 25 48.53 5.33 53.97
C ASP A 25 49.53 4.19 54.27
N PRO A 26 49.10 2.92 54.46
CA PRO A 26 50.00 1.79 54.72
C PRO A 26 51.13 1.62 53.70
N LYS A 27 51.03 2.25 52.53
CA LYS A 27 52.04 2.22 51.47
C LYS A 27 53.20 3.21 51.65
N GLU A 28 53.09 4.19 52.55
CA GLU A 28 54.15 5.19 52.78
C GLU A 28 55.37 4.64 53.56
N PHE A 29 55.28 3.44 54.16
CA PHE A 29 56.34 2.83 54.98
C PHE A 29 57.05 1.61 54.35
N GLN A 30 56.74 1.25 53.10
CA GLN A 30 57.52 0.28 52.34
C GLN A 30 58.58 1.01 51.49
N GLY A 31 59.68 1.43 52.12
CA GLY A 31 60.78 2.11 51.43
C GLY A 31 62.08 2.16 52.24
N ASP A 32 63.02 1.30 51.84
CA ASP A 32 64.48 1.30 52.04
C ASP A 32 65.07 1.10 53.45
N GLY A 33 65.57 -0.13 53.68
CA GLY A 33 66.48 -0.46 54.77
C GLY A 33 67.95 -0.35 54.34
N GLY A 34 68.82 0.12 55.24
CA GLY A 34 70.26 0.16 55.02
C GLY A 34 71.07 0.71 56.20
N GLU A 35 71.43 -0.21 57.11
CA GLU A 35 72.65 -0.32 57.95
C GLU A 35 73.51 0.91 58.34
N GLY A 36 73.85 1.00 59.65
CA GLY A 36 75.11 1.63 60.06
C GLY A 36 75.25 2.06 61.53
N GLN A 37 76.07 1.31 62.29
CA GLN A 37 76.96 1.75 63.39
C GLN A 37 76.48 1.79 64.86
N GLN A 38 76.73 0.65 65.53
CA GLN A 38 77.25 0.53 66.91
C GLN A 38 78.63 1.25 67.01
N ALA A 39 79.24 1.64 68.14
CA ALA A 39 79.10 1.34 69.56
C ALA A 39 79.78 2.44 70.41
N ALA A 40 79.43 2.47 71.70
CA ALA A 40 79.91 3.37 72.74
C ALA A 40 81.38 3.18 73.16
N GLY A 41 81.90 4.16 73.91
CA GLY A 41 83.21 4.09 74.56
C GLY A 41 83.22 3.42 75.94
N HIS A 42 84.35 3.64 76.63
CA HIS A 42 84.62 3.54 78.08
C HIS A 42 85.36 2.29 78.63
N SER A 43 86.40 2.58 79.42
CA SER A 43 87.05 1.77 80.45
C SER A 43 87.30 2.74 81.64
N HIS A 44 87.37 2.40 82.93
CA HIS A 44 87.88 1.23 83.63
C HIS A 44 87.63 1.48 85.15
N LEU A 45 87.40 0.41 85.94
CA LEU A 45 87.86 0.14 87.33
C LEU A 45 86.84 -0.54 88.26
N ASP A 46 87.35 -1.62 88.82
CA ASP A 46 86.75 -2.72 89.59
C ASP A 46 86.61 -2.49 91.10
N CYS A 47 85.77 -3.30 91.76
CA CYS A 47 86.01 -4.14 92.97
C CYS A 47 84.65 -4.76 93.45
N VAL A 48 84.30 -6.04 93.22
CA VAL A 48 84.53 -7.27 94.05
C VAL A 48 83.82 -7.20 95.42
N ASN A 49 82.88 -8.06 95.92
CA ASN A 49 82.62 -9.50 95.80
C ASN A 49 81.17 -9.92 96.24
N VAL A 50 80.58 -10.87 95.50
CA VAL A 50 79.80 -12.09 95.89
C VAL A 50 78.54 -12.04 96.77
N ASP A 51 77.37 -12.28 96.16
CA ASP A 51 76.59 -13.50 96.47
C ASP A 51 75.77 -13.99 95.24
N ARG A 52 75.64 -15.32 95.11
CA ARG A 52 75.41 -16.04 93.85
C ARG A 52 73.97 -16.59 93.79
N ARG A 53 73.13 -16.07 92.89
CA ARG A 53 72.02 -16.84 92.27
C ARG A 53 71.97 -16.58 90.76
N GLN A 54 72.11 -17.65 89.99
CA GLN A 54 72.20 -17.65 88.55
C GLN A 54 70.88 -17.25 87.89
N LYS A 55 71.02 -16.43 86.85
CA LYS A 55 70.01 -15.90 85.94
C LYS A 55 69.62 -16.96 84.89
N PRO A 56 68.41 -16.91 84.31
CA PRO A 56 68.25 -17.06 82.88
C PRO A 56 68.21 -15.65 82.27
N ARG A 57 69.19 -15.34 81.43
CA ARG A 57 69.15 -14.19 80.52
C ARG A 57 67.98 -14.41 79.57
N CYS A 58 67.01 -13.51 79.54
CA CYS A 58 66.18 -13.31 78.35
C CYS A 58 66.68 -12.04 77.67
N ILE A 59 67.28 -12.24 76.50
CA ILE A 59 67.63 -11.21 75.52
C ILE A 59 66.44 -11.19 74.56
N SER A 60 65.60 -10.16 74.64
CA SER A 60 64.82 -9.61 73.54
C SER A 60 64.07 -8.42 74.11
N SER A 61 64.49 -7.24 73.68
CA SER A 61 63.99 -5.93 74.01
C SER A 61 62.61 -5.70 73.39
N ASP A 62 61.54 -6.07 74.11
CA ASP A 62 60.28 -5.33 74.02
C ASP A 62 60.35 -4.22 75.07
N CYS A 63 61.29 -3.30 74.90
CA CYS A 63 61.06 -1.97 75.45
C CYS A 63 59.92 -1.43 74.61
N ASP A 64 58.81 -1.07 75.25
CA ASP A 64 57.90 -0.07 74.71
C ASP A 64 58.77 1.08 74.20
N GLN A 65 59.02 1.15 72.89
CA GLN A 65 59.90 2.16 72.33
C GLN A 65 59.10 3.46 72.34
N LEU A 66 59.11 4.13 73.49
CA LEU A 66 58.45 5.42 73.65
C LEU A 66 59.01 6.37 72.59
N LEU A 67 58.10 7.06 71.88
CA LEU A 67 58.49 8.09 70.93
C LEU A 67 59.36 9.12 71.63
N THR A 68 60.48 9.47 71.00
CA THR A 68 61.32 10.56 71.47
C THR A 68 60.53 11.87 71.39
N LEU A 69 60.90 12.85 72.21
CA LEU A 69 60.26 14.17 72.19
C LEU A 69 60.28 14.79 70.79
N GLU A 70 61.39 14.61 70.06
CA GLU A 70 61.55 15.09 68.68
C GLU A 70 60.53 14.45 67.72
N GLN A 71 60.34 13.13 67.82
CA GLN A 71 59.34 12.42 67.01
C GLN A 71 57.92 12.90 67.31
N LYS A 72 57.60 13.14 68.59
CA LYS A 72 56.29 13.69 68.99
C LYS A 72 56.08 15.09 68.45
N ILE A 73 57.08 15.97 68.52
CA ILE A 73 57.03 17.33 67.98
C ILE A 73 56.81 17.28 66.46
N PHE A 74 57.52 16.40 65.75
CA PHE A 74 57.34 16.21 64.31
C PHE A 74 55.91 15.81 63.96
N ILE A 75 55.34 14.82 64.66
CA ILE A 75 53.95 14.38 64.43
C ILE A 75 52.96 15.52 64.66
N ILE A 76 53.13 16.25 65.76
CA ILE A 76 52.26 17.41 66.07
C ILE A 76 52.37 18.47 64.99
N GLN A 77 53.58 18.81 64.54
CA GLN A 77 53.79 19.80 63.48
C GLN A 77 53.14 19.37 62.16
N ARG A 78 53.30 18.10 61.76
CA ARG A 78 52.68 17.56 60.54
C ARG A 78 51.16 17.56 60.62
N GLU A 79 50.57 17.10 61.72
CA GLU A 79 49.11 17.12 61.89
C GLU A 79 48.56 18.55 61.91
N VAL A 80 49.28 19.51 62.49
CA VAL A 80 48.91 20.94 62.43
C VAL A 80 48.94 21.46 60.99
N THR A 81 49.93 21.10 60.18
CA THR A 81 49.98 21.51 58.77
C THR A 81 48.87 20.86 57.94
N ASP A 82 48.60 19.58 58.16
CA ASP A 82 47.59 18.82 57.41
C ASP A 82 46.18 19.29 57.76
N THR A 83 45.87 19.48 59.05
CA THR A 83 44.58 20.06 59.47
C THR A 83 44.38 21.48 58.96
N ARG A 84 45.43 22.30 58.88
CA ARG A 84 45.35 23.64 58.28
C ARG A 84 45.05 23.57 56.78
N LYS A 85 45.66 22.62 56.07
CA LYS A 85 45.38 22.38 54.65
C LYS A 85 43.93 21.93 54.43
N ASP A 86 43.46 20.95 55.20
CA ASP A 86 42.07 20.47 55.13
C ASP A 86 41.08 21.60 55.40
N HIS A 87 41.37 22.45 56.38
CA HIS A 87 40.53 23.59 56.72
C HIS A 87 40.43 24.58 55.55
N GLU A 88 41.55 24.88 54.88
CA GLU A 88 41.57 25.77 53.72
C GLU A 88 40.84 25.15 52.51
N GLU A 89 41.04 23.86 52.24
CA GLU A 89 40.30 23.14 51.19
C GLU A 89 38.79 23.15 51.46
N LEU A 90 38.40 22.92 52.71
CA LEU A 90 37.00 22.93 53.12
C LEU A 90 36.39 24.33 52.96
N LYS A 91 37.13 25.37 53.34
CA LYS A 91 36.74 26.77 53.15
C LYS A 91 36.52 27.09 51.66
N GLN A 92 37.45 26.70 50.80
CA GLN A 92 37.32 26.90 49.34
C GLN A 92 36.12 26.12 48.76
N LYS A 93 35.84 24.91 49.25
CA LYS A 93 34.65 24.14 48.85
C LYS A 93 33.37 24.90 49.21
N TYR A 94 33.28 25.42 50.43
CA TYR A 94 32.10 26.18 50.87
C TYR A 94 31.93 27.50 50.10
N GLU A 95 33.02 28.21 49.81
CA GLU A 95 32.97 29.43 49.00
C GLU A 95 32.44 29.16 47.58
N LYS A 96 32.96 28.10 46.92
CA LYS A 96 32.45 27.65 45.61
C LYS A 96 30.97 27.29 45.66
N ILE A 97 30.55 26.54 46.69
CA ILE A 97 29.13 26.17 46.87
C ILE A 97 28.27 27.43 47.05
N GLN A 98 28.71 28.36 47.88
CA GLN A 98 28.00 29.61 48.14
C GLN A 98 27.86 30.43 46.85
N ASP A 99 28.91 30.54 46.06
CA ASP A 99 28.89 31.30 44.81
C ASP A 99 28.02 30.61 43.74
N ASN A 100 28.02 29.28 43.68
CA ASN A 100 27.09 28.52 42.84
C ASN A 100 25.63 28.81 43.21
N TYR A 101 25.28 28.79 44.50
CA TYR A 101 23.92 29.13 44.94
C TYR A 101 23.55 30.59 44.62
N LYS A 102 24.47 31.55 44.82
CA LYS A 102 24.25 32.95 44.42
C LYS A 102 24.00 33.08 42.91
N ALA A 103 24.76 32.36 42.09
CA ALA A 103 24.59 32.36 40.63
C ALA A 103 23.23 31.75 40.23
N ALA A 104 22.86 30.62 40.83
CA ALA A 104 21.58 29.95 40.56
C ALA A 104 20.38 30.83 40.94
N VAL A 105 20.43 31.54 42.07
CA VAL A 105 19.38 32.49 42.46
C VAL A 105 19.26 33.63 41.45
N LYS A 106 20.37 34.24 41.02
CA LYS A 106 20.37 35.30 40.00
C LYS A 106 19.80 34.82 38.67
N GLU A 107 20.17 33.61 38.23
CA GLU A 107 19.60 33.02 37.01
C GLU A 107 18.08 32.82 37.14
N ALA A 108 17.62 32.27 38.27
CA ALA A 108 16.19 32.05 38.51
C ALA A 108 15.40 33.38 38.50
N GLU A 109 15.96 34.45 39.07
CA GLU A 109 15.37 35.79 39.03
C GLU A 109 15.26 36.34 37.60
N LEU A 110 16.30 36.16 36.78
CA LEU A 110 16.29 36.55 35.36
C LEU A 110 15.23 35.78 34.57
N ARG A 111 15.19 34.45 34.71
CA ARG A 111 14.17 33.59 34.06
C ARG A 111 12.75 33.99 34.48
N LEU A 112 12.55 34.31 35.76
CA LEU A 112 11.26 34.76 36.26
C LEU A 112 10.86 36.12 35.67
N ALA A 113 11.81 37.04 35.49
CA ALA A 113 11.57 38.31 34.82
C ALA A 113 11.20 38.11 33.34
N GLU A 114 11.88 37.21 32.63
CA GLU A 114 11.57 36.83 31.25
C GLU A 114 10.16 36.24 31.14
N ILE A 115 9.81 35.27 32.00
CA ILE A 115 8.46 34.66 32.03
C ILE A 115 7.40 35.74 32.24
N ARG A 116 7.61 36.66 33.20
CA ARG A 116 6.68 37.77 33.45
C ARG A 116 6.54 38.69 32.25
N LYS A 117 7.63 38.97 31.54
CA LYS A 117 7.62 39.76 30.30
C LYS A 117 6.83 39.04 29.20
N SER A 118 7.13 37.76 28.94
CA SER A 118 6.44 36.94 27.95
C SER A 118 4.96 36.79 28.26
N LYS A 119 4.59 36.62 29.53
CA LYS A 119 3.19 36.59 29.96
C LYS A 119 2.47 37.90 29.61
N LYS A 120 3.05 39.05 29.99
CA LYS A 120 2.47 40.37 29.68
C LYS A 120 2.34 40.60 28.18
N GLU A 121 3.35 40.18 27.41
CA GLU A 121 3.32 40.30 25.94
C GLU A 121 2.23 39.42 25.33
N PHE A 122 2.06 38.19 25.82
CA PHE A 122 0.98 37.29 25.40
C PHE A 122 -0.39 37.88 25.73
N GLU A 123 -0.61 38.34 26.97
CA GLU A 123 -1.86 39.00 27.38
C GLU A 123 -2.15 40.22 26.50
N HIS A 124 -1.14 41.03 26.20
CA HIS A 124 -1.27 42.16 25.30
C HIS A 124 -1.65 41.73 23.87
N ARG A 125 -0.99 40.71 23.32
CA ARG A 125 -1.31 40.16 21.99
C ARG A 125 -2.73 39.61 21.94
N LEU A 126 -3.16 38.87 22.96
CA LEU A 126 -4.51 38.34 23.06
C LEU A 126 -5.54 39.47 23.11
N MET A 127 -5.38 40.44 24.01
CA MET A 127 -6.28 41.58 24.12
C MET A 127 -6.32 42.42 22.85
N LYS A 128 -5.17 42.61 22.19
CA LYS A 128 -5.11 43.27 20.88
C LYS A 128 -5.90 42.48 19.83
N SER A 129 -5.70 41.16 19.74
CA SER A 129 -6.43 40.32 18.79
C SER A 129 -7.94 40.30 19.00
N MET A 130 -8.40 40.44 20.25
CA MET A 130 -9.82 40.58 20.58
C MET A 130 -10.38 41.95 20.17
N LYS A 131 -9.61 43.03 20.33
CA LYS A 131 -10.00 44.40 19.94
C LYS A 131 -9.98 44.61 18.43
N ASP A 132 -9.01 44.02 17.74
CA ASP A 132 -8.83 44.13 16.29
C ASP A 132 -9.84 43.25 15.51
N GLY A 133 -10.73 42.51 16.19
CA GLY A 133 -11.76 41.66 15.57
C GLY A 133 -11.22 40.48 14.76
N LEU A 134 -9.90 40.29 14.71
CA LEU A 134 -9.23 39.20 14.01
C LEU A 134 -9.50 37.85 14.66
N LEU A 135 -9.73 37.86 15.97
CA LEU A 135 -10.30 36.76 16.74
C LEU A 135 -11.79 37.05 17.01
N GLU A 136 -12.57 37.27 15.95
CA GLU A 136 -14.03 37.10 16.08
C GLU A 136 -14.22 35.64 16.51
N MET A 137 -14.60 35.42 17.79
CA MET A 137 -15.05 34.10 18.22
C MET A 137 -16.28 33.78 17.38
N LYS A 138 -16.08 33.09 16.25
CA LYS A 138 -17.17 32.48 15.50
C LYS A 138 -17.89 31.61 16.53
N GLU A 139 -19.19 31.86 16.68
CA GLU A 139 -20.06 31.08 17.55
C GLU A 139 -19.72 29.59 17.36
N PRO A 140 -19.50 28.82 18.44
CA PRO A 140 -19.12 27.41 18.36
C PRO A 140 -19.99 26.62 17.37
N GLU A 141 -21.27 26.99 17.27
CA GLU A 141 -22.26 26.47 16.33
C GLU A 141 -21.83 26.64 14.85
N LYS A 142 -21.27 27.80 14.48
CA LYS A 142 -20.78 28.06 13.11
C LYS A 142 -19.55 27.25 12.78
N VAL A 143 -18.68 27.01 13.76
CA VAL A 143 -17.50 26.16 13.59
C VAL A 143 -17.92 24.70 13.42
N LEU A 144 -18.85 24.22 14.25
CA LEU A 144 -19.41 22.87 14.13
C LEU A 144 -20.10 22.68 12.77
N GLN A 145 -20.94 23.62 12.36
CA GLN A 145 -21.58 23.59 11.05
C GLN A 145 -20.56 23.54 9.91
N TYR A 146 -19.51 24.38 9.96
CA TYR A 146 -18.44 24.33 8.96
C TYR A 146 -17.74 22.96 8.91
N THR A 147 -17.45 22.36 10.06
CA THR A 147 -16.82 21.03 10.10
C THR A 147 -17.73 19.95 9.54
N GLU A 148 -19.03 20.02 9.81
CA GLU A 148 -20.03 19.09 9.29
C GLU A 148 -20.20 19.24 7.77
N ASP A 149 -20.32 20.47 7.28
CA ASP A 149 -20.46 20.78 5.85
C ASP A 149 -19.20 20.35 5.09
N ARG A 150 -18.01 20.59 5.65
CA ARG A 150 -16.75 20.11 5.06
C ARG A 150 -16.69 18.59 4.99
N SER A 151 -17.19 17.89 6.02
CA SER A 151 -17.30 16.42 6.00
C SER A 151 -18.26 15.94 4.91
N LYS A 152 -19.42 16.59 4.73
CA LYS A 152 -20.39 16.28 3.67
C LYS A 152 -19.77 16.45 2.28
N ILE A 153 -19.03 17.53 2.04
CA ILE A 153 -18.33 17.79 0.77
C ILE A 153 -17.35 16.64 0.46
N VAL A 154 -16.50 16.27 1.42
CA VAL A 154 -15.52 15.17 1.24
C VAL A 154 -16.21 13.83 0.96
N GLN A 155 -17.36 13.56 1.59
CA GLN A 155 -18.14 12.36 1.30
C GLN A 155 -18.71 12.41 -0.13
N LEU A 156 -19.23 13.55 -0.55
CA LEU A 156 -19.79 13.75 -1.89
C LEU A 156 -18.72 13.59 -2.99
N GLU A 157 -17.53 14.15 -2.79
CA GLU A 157 -16.38 13.94 -3.69
C GLU A 157 -16.02 12.45 -3.83
N ARG A 158 -15.99 11.72 -2.71
CA ARG A 158 -15.73 10.27 -2.69
C ARG A 158 -16.79 9.49 -3.47
N PHE A 159 -18.06 9.83 -3.29
CA PHE A 159 -19.16 9.19 -4.03
C PHE A 159 -19.08 9.51 -5.53
N ASN A 160 -18.73 10.75 -5.90
CA ASN A 160 -18.54 11.13 -7.29
C ASN A 160 -17.41 10.34 -7.96
N LEU A 161 -16.27 10.18 -7.29
CA LEU A 161 -15.17 9.36 -7.79
C LEU A 161 -15.60 7.89 -7.98
N LYS A 162 -16.31 7.32 -7.01
CA LYS A 162 -16.85 5.96 -7.11
C LYS A 162 -17.83 5.81 -8.28
N ASN A 163 -18.72 6.78 -8.46
CA ASN A 163 -19.67 6.79 -9.58
C ASN A 163 -18.97 6.90 -10.94
N GLN A 164 -17.92 7.72 -11.06
CA GLN A 164 -17.12 7.79 -12.28
C GLN A 164 -16.44 6.46 -12.58
N ALA A 165 -15.83 5.81 -11.57
CA ALA A 165 -15.21 4.50 -11.73
C ALA A 165 -16.23 3.43 -12.17
N LEU A 166 -17.43 3.42 -11.57
CA LEU A 166 -18.51 2.51 -11.96
C LEU A 166 -18.98 2.75 -13.40
N LYS A 167 -19.14 4.01 -13.82
CA LYS A 167 -19.48 4.35 -15.22
C LYS A 167 -18.43 3.87 -16.22
N VAL A 168 -17.15 3.96 -15.87
CA VAL A 168 -16.06 3.42 -16.70
C VAL A 168 -16.17 1.91 -16.80
N GLN A 169 -16.37 1.22 -15.67
CA GLN A 169 -16.52 -0.23 -15.63
C GLN A 169 -17.74 -0.71 -16.45
N GLU A 170 -18.88 -0.04 -16.32
CA GLU A 170 -20.10 -0.30 -17.09
C GLU A 170 -19.82 -0.20 -18.59
N LYS A 171 -19.20 0.89 -19.05
CA LYS A 171 -18.83 1.07 -20.46
C LYS A 171 -17.89 -0.04 -20.96
N THR A 172 -16.90 -0.43 -20.16
CA THR A 172 -15.99 -1.52 -20.51
C THR A 172 -16.73 -2.85 -20.65
N LEU A 173 -17.68 -3.15 -19.76
CA LEU A 173 -18.48 -4.38 -19.84
C LEU A 173 -19.41 -4.38 -21.05
N LEU A 174 -20.06 -3.25 -21.35
CA LEU A 174 -20.88 -3.09 -22.55
C LEU A 174 -20.05 -3.28 -23.83
N GLN A 175 -18.86 -2.69 -23.89
CA GLN A 175 -17.95 -2.88 -25.03
C GLN A 175 -17.53 -4.36 -25.19
N LYS A 176 -17.21 -5.05 -24.09
CA LYS A 176 -16.90 -6.49 -24.12
C LYS A 176 -18.09 -7.31 -24.62
N LEU A 177 -19.31 -6.95 -24.25
CA LEU A 177 -20.52 -7.63 -24.69
C LEU A 177 -20.76 -7.42 -26.19
N LEU A 178 -20.59 -6.19 -26.68
CA LEU A 178 -20.70 -5.88 -28.11
C LEU A 178 -19.67 -6.66 -28.94
N GLN A 179 -18.41 -6.68 -28.52
CA GLN A 179 -17.35 -7.45 -29.19
C GLN A 179 -17.66 -8.95 -29.23
N LYS A 180 -18.20 -9.52 -28.14
CA LYS A 180 -18.62 -10.92 -28.12
C LYS A 180 -19.76 -11.20 -29.10
N ASN A 181 -20.75 -10.31 -29.18
CA ASN A 181 -21.87 -10.44 -30.12
C ASN A 181 -21.40 -10.35 -31.58
N GLU A 182 -20.49 -9.42 -31.89
CA GLU A 182 -19.89 -9.33 -33.22
C GLU A 182 -19.07 -10.58 -33.60
N MET A 183 -18.32 -11.13 -32.65
CA MET A 183 -17.60 -12.40 -32.82
C MET A 183 -18.57 -13.57 -33.06
N GLU A 184 -19.62 -13.69 -32.26
CA GLU A 184 -20.66 -14.71 -32.41
C GLU A 184 -21.37 -14.58 -33.77
N LYS A 185 -21.66 -13.35 -34.21
CA LYS A 185 -22.24 -13.10 -35.54
C LYS A 185 -21.30 -13.50 -36.66
N ALA A 186 -19.99 -13.27 -36.52
CA ALA A 186 -19.00 -13.73 -37.49
C ALA A 186 -18.92 -15.26 -37.52
N GLU A 187 -18.98 -15.93 -36.36
CA GLU A 187 -19.06 -17.40 -36.26
C GLU A 187 -20.30 -17.94 -36.96
N TYR A 188 -21.48 -17.35 -36.74
CA TYR A 188 -22.71 -17.74 -37.46
C TYR A 188 -22.56 -17.54 -38.97
N GLN A 189 -21.96 -16.44 -39.44
CA GLN A 189 -21.76 -16.21 -40.87
C GLN A 189 -20.86 -17.27 -41.51
N VAL A 190 -19.77 -17.65 -40.84
CA VAL A 190 -18.89 -18.75 -41.30
C VAL A 190 -19.66 -20.07 -41.33
N TYR A 191 -20.43 -20.37 -40.28
CA TYR A 191 -21.24 -21.59 -40.22
C TYR A 191 -22.25 -21.69 -41.37
N PHE A 192 -22.91 -20.59 -41.75
CA PHE A 192 -23.83 -20.57 -42.88
C PHE A 192 -23.13 -20.63 -44.25
N LEU A 193 -21.95 -20.00 -44.40
CA LEU A 193 -21.13 -20.12 -45.62
C LEU A 193 -20.60 -21.54 -45.84
N GLU A 194 -20.25 -22.25 -44.77
CA GLU A 194 -19.82 -23.64 -44.83
C GLU A 194 -20.99 -24.60 -45.13
N TYR A 195 -22.22 -24.22 -44.81
CA TYR A 195 -23.44 -24.95 -45.12
C TYR A 195 -24.09 -24.59 -46.48
N ASP A 196 -23.53 -23.62 -47.21
CA ASP A 196 -23.89 -23.40 -48.62
C ASP A 196 -23.29 -24.54 -49.48
N GLU A 197 -23.85 -25.73 -49.30
CA GLU A 197 -23.88 -26.77 -50.32
C GLU A 197 -24.31 -26.11 -51.63
N PRO A 198 -23.60 -26.33 -52.76
CA PRO A 198 -23.94 -25.68 -54.02
C PRO A 198 -25.35 -26.10 -54.41
N ARG A 199 -26.34 -25.27 -54.09
CA ARG A 199 -27.73 -25.48 -54.47
C ARG A 199 -27.73 -25.67 -55.96
N CYS A 200 -28.11 -26.87 -56.37
CA CYS A 200 -28.05 -27.35 -57.74
C CYS A 200 -29.03 -26.57 -58.62
N ASP A 201 -28.60 -25.39 -59.07
CA ASP A 201 -29.30 -24.53 -60.04
C ASP A 201 -29.42 -25.20 -61.41
N ARG A 202 -28.61 -26.24 -61.66
CA ARG A 202 -28.70 -27.07 -62.86
C ARG A 202 -30.07 -27.73 -63.05
N SER A 203 -30.75 -28.16 -61.97
CA SER A 203 -32.04 -28.86 -62.13
C SER A 203 -33.17 -27.93 -62.57
N LEU A 204 -33.20 -26.67 -62.10
CA LEU A 204 -34.28 -25.74 -62.39
C LEU A 204 -34.21 -25.23 -63.83
N ASP A 205 -33.01 -24.91 -64.32
CA ASP A 205 -32.80 -24.53 -65.72
C ASP A 205 -33.08 -25.69 -66.69
N GLU A 206 -32.75 -26.92 -66.30
CA GLU A 206 -33.07 -28.12 -67.09
C GLU A 206 -34.59 -28.37 -67.15
N HIS A 207 -35.30 -28.19 -66.03
CA HIS A 207 -36.77 -28.23 -66.00
C HIS A 207 -37.42 -27.13 -66.86
N ARG A 208 -36.90 -25.89 -66.83
CA ARG A 208 -37.39 -24.80 -67.69
C ARG A 208 -37.17 -25.07 -69.18
N CYS A 209 -36.01 -25.60 -69.54
CA CYS A 209 -35.69 -26.00 -70.91
C CYS A 209 -36.64 -27.11 -71.39
N ASN A 210 -36.88 -28.13 -70.56
CA ASN A 210 -37.79 -29.23 -70.87
C ASN A 210 -39.24 -28.77 -71.01
N TYR A 211 -39.72 -27.90 -70.11
CA TYR A 211 -41.06 -27.30 -70.23
C TYR A 211 -41.23 -26.56 -71.55
N SER A 212 -40.23 -25.77 -71.95
CA SER A 212 -40.25 -25.00 -73.20
C SER A 212 -40.28 -25.92 -74.44
N LYS A 213 -39.49 -27.00 -74.44
CA LYS A 213 -39.52 -28.03 -75.50
C LYS A 213 -40.88 -28.71 -75.62
N VAL A 214 -41.45 -29.13 -74.49
CA VAL A 214 -42.76 -29.80 -74.46
C VAL A 214 -43.86 -28.85 -74.93
N GLN A 215 -43.83 -27.59 -74.49
CA GLN A 215 -44.80 -26.57 -74.92
C GLN A 215 -44.73 -26.31 -76.42
N HIS A 216 -43.52 -26.23 -76.99
CA HIS A 216 -43.35 -26.05 -78.44
C HIS A 216 -43.93 -27.23 -79.23
N VAL A 217 -43.61 -28.46 -78.82
CA VAL A 217 -44.14 -29.68 -79.46
C VAL A 217 -45.67 -29.71 -79.40
N LEU A 218 -46.26 -29.39 -78.25
CA LEU A 218 -47.72 -29.30 -78.10
C LEU A 218 -48.34 -28.25 -79.04
N SER A 219 -47.69 -27.09 -79.20
CA SER A 219 -48.18 -26.03 -80.10
C SER A 219 -48.19 -26.49 -81.56
N VAL A 220 -47.10 -27.11 -82.01
CA VAL A 220 -46.99 -27.64 -83.38
C VAL A 220 -48.06 -28.70 -83.64
N HIS A 221 -48.28 -29.63 -82.70
CA HIS A 221 -49.32 -30.64 -82.84
C HIS A 221 -50.73 -30.04 -82.86
N LYS A 222 -50.98 -29.00 -82.05
CA LYS A 222 -52.26 -28.29 -82.05
C LYS A 222 -52.54 -27.62 -83.40
N GLU A 223 -51.57 -26.93 -83.97
CA GLU A 223 -51.70 -26.30 -85.29
C GLU A 223 -51.94 -27.33 -86.39
N LYS A 224 -51.18 -28.43 -86.38
CA LYS A 224 -51.34 -29.52 -87.35
C LYS A 224 -52.71 -30.18 -87.26
N LEU A 225 -53.23 -30.37 -86.04
CA LEU A 225 -54.57 -30.89 -85.82
C LEU A 225 -55.65 -29.94 -86.37
N GLN A 226 -55.49 -28.63 -86.15
CA GLN A 226 -56.41 -27.62 -86.69
C GLN A 226 -56.41 -27.60 -88.22
N SER A 227 -55.25 -27.70 -88.87
CA SER A 227 -55.14 -27.82 -90.33
C SER A 227 -55.90 -29.03 -90.86
N VAL A 228 -55.64 -30.21 -90.29
CA VAL A 228 -56.29 -31.47 -90.71
C VAL A 228 -57.79 -31.45 -90.46
N MET A 229 -58.25 -30.82 -89.37
CA MET A 229 -59.68 -30.63 -89.14
C MET A 229 -60.34 -29.75 -90.20
N LEU A 230 -59.66 -28.68 -90.63
CA LEU A 230 -60.15 -27.79 -91.68
C LEU A 230 -60.21 -28.50 -93.04
N GLU A 231 -59.13 -29.19 -93.43
CA GLU A 231 -59.08 -30.00 -94.65
C GLU A 231 -60.17 -31.10 -94.66
N SER A 232 -60.41 -31.75 -93.51
CA SER A 232 -61.48 -32.75 -93.36
C SER A 232 -62.88 -32.14 -93.53
N ALA A 233 -63.11 -30.95 -92.98
CA ALA A 233 -64.37 -30.23 -93.15
C ALA A 233 -64.59 -29.81 -94.61
N GLU A 234 -63.54 -29.36 -95.30
CA GLU A 234 -63.57 -29.03 -96.73
C GLU A 234 -63.88 -30.26 -97.59
N LEU A 235 -63.17 -31.37 -97.36
CA LEU A 235 -63.41 -32.64 -98.06
C LEU A 235 -64.84 -33.16 -97.82
N SER A 236 -65.36 -33.04 -96.59
CA SER A 236 -66.73 -33.43 -96.25
C SER A 236 -67.77 -32.60 -97.00
N ASN A 237 -67.52 -31.28 -97.13
CA ASN A 237 -68.35 -30.38 -97.93
C ASN A 237 -68.31 -30.78 -99.42
N ASP A 238 -67.12 -31.05 -99.97
CA ASP A 238 -66.97 -31.48 -101.37
C ASP A 238 -67.60 -32.84 -101.66
N ILE A 239 -67.49 -33.80 -100.74
CA ILE A 239 -68.23 -35.08 -100.82
C ILE A 239 -69.74 -34.81 -100.85
N SER A 240 -70.24 -33.89 -100.02
CA SER A 240 -71.66 -33.55 -99.97
C SER A 240 -72.12 -32.89 -101.29
N LYS A 241 -71.33 -31.99 -101.87
CA LYS A 241 -71.60 -31.40 -103.19
C LYS A 241 -71.61 -32.46 -104.30
N ARG A 242 -70.65 -33.39 -104.30
CA ARG A 242 -70.61 -34.50 -105.28
C ARG A 242 -71.80 -35.43 -105.12
N LYS A 243 -72.21 -35.77 -103.90
CA LYS A 243 -73.43 -36.54 -103.63
C LYS A 243 -74.69 -35.85 -104.17
N LEU A 244 -74.81 -34.53 -103.98
CA LEU A 244 -75.91 -33.75 -104.52
C LEU A 244 -75.91 -33.76 -106.06
N MET A 245 -74.74 -33.59 -106.69
CA MET A 245 -74.61 -33.63 -108.15
C MET A 245 -74.93 -35.02 -108.72
N LEU A 246 -74.49 -36.10 -108.06
CA LEU A 246 -74.86 -37.47 -108.41
C LEU A 246 -76.38 -37.67 -108.35
N ALA A 247 -77.04 -37.24 -107.27
CA ALA A 247 -78.49 -37.34 -107.15
C ALA A 247 -79.23 -36.58 -108.28
N LYS A 248 -78.68 -35.44 -108.73
CA LYS A 248 -79.21 -34.69 -109.86
C LYS A 248 -79.05 -35.44 -111.19
N ILE A 249 -77.86 -36.02 -111.44
CA ILE A 249 -77.61 -36.86 -112.63
C ILE A 249 -78.53 -38.09 -112.63
N GLU A 250 -78.69 -38.78 -111.49
CA GLU A 250 -79.62 -39.91 -111.37
C GLU A 250 -81.08 -39.51 -111.62
N GLN A 251 -81.49 -38.29 -111.25
CA GLN A 251 -82.81 -37.75 -111.59
C GLN A 251 -82.94 -37.48 -113.10
N GLU A 252 -81.91 -36.90 -113.73
CA GLU A 252 -81.86 -36.66 -115.17
C GLU A 252 -81.88 -37.97 -115.97
N ILE A 253 -81.14 -39.01 -115.54
CA ILE A 253 -81.18 -40.36 -116.12
C ILE A 253 -82.60 -40.93 -116.03
N ARG A 254 -83.23 -40.92 -114.85
CA ARG A 254 -84.63 -41.38 -114.70
C ARG A 254 -85.61 -40.62 -115.58
N HIS A 255 -85.39 -39.31 -115.77
CA HIS A 255 -86.19 -38.51 -116.69
C HIS A 255 -85.96 -38.93 -118.15
N ALA A 256 -84.71 -39.14 -118.56
CA ALA A 256 -84.37 -39.62 -119.90
C ALA A 256 -84.95 -41.02 -120.18
N GLU A 257 -84.88 -41.94 -119.22
CA GLU A 257 -85.51 -43.27 -119.32
C GLU A 257 -87.05 -43.17 -119.47
N LYS A 258 -87.72 -42.29 -118.71
CA LYS A 258 -89.16 -42.04 -118.88
C LYS A 258 -89.49 -41.46 -120.26
N VAL A 259 -88.69 -40.53 -120.77
CA VAL A 259 -88.88 -39.96 -122.11
C VAL A 259 -88.65 -41.04 -123.18
N HIS A 260 -87.61 -41.85 -123.05
CA HIS A 260 -87.34 -42.97 -123.97
C HIS A 260 -88.48 -43.99 -123.95
N SER A 261 -89.04 -44.30 -122.78
CA SER A 261 -90.23 -45.15 -122.64
C SER A 261 -91.47 -44.52 -123.27
N CYS A 262 -91.69 -43.21 -123.13
CA CYS A 262 -92.77 -42.47 -123.81
C CYS A 262 -92.61 -42.41 -125.34
N VAL A 263 -91.38 -42.31 -125.86
CA VAL A 263 -91.08 -42.34 -127.30
C VAL A 263 -91.27 -43.77 -127.84
N PHE A 264 -90.83 -44.79 -127.11
CA PHE A 264 -91.03 -46.19 -127.48
C PHE A 264 -92.52 -46.58 -127.48
N ILE A 265 -93.31 -46.08 -126.53
CA ILE A 265 -94.78 -46.25 -126.52
C ILE A 265 -95.45 -45.49 -127.68
N LYS A 266 -94.91 -44.34 -128.11
CA LYS A 266 -95.42 -43.61 -129.29
C LYS A 266 -95.04 -44.28 -130.61
N GLN A 267 -93.89 -44.94 -130.73
CA GLN A 267 -93.51 -45.69 -131.94
C GLN A 267 -94.24 -47.04 -132.08
N HIS A 268 -94.86 -47.57 -131.02
CA HIS A 268 -95.67 -48.80 -131.08
C HIS A 268 -97.20 -48.57 -131.11
N LYS A 269 -97.67 -47.32 -131.29
CA LYS A 269 -99.10 -46.99 -131.30
C LYS A 269 -99.59 -46.09 -132.45
N SER A 270 -98.82 -45.91 -133.54
CA SER A 270 -99.37 -45.41 -134.80
C SER A 270 -98.53 -45.82 -136.01
#